data_AF-A0A379U129-F1
#
_entry.id   AF-A0A379U129-F1
#
_cell.length_a   1.000
_cell.length_b   1.000
_cell.length_c   1.000
_cell.angle_alpha   90.00
_cell.angle_beta   90.00
_cell.angle_gamma   90.00
#
_symmetry.space_group_name_H-M   'P 1'
#
loop_
_entity.id
_entity.type
_entity.pdbx_description
1 polymer ?
#
loop_
_entity_poly.entity_id
_entity_poly.type
_entity_poly.pdbx_seq_one_letter_code
_entity_poly.pdbx_strand_id
1 'polypeptide(L)'
;MNLLNLKNTLQTSLVTRLTFLFSLTIITIWMLSVFSAAYISMVQKRQHIIDDLSIISRMNIVLINQRFEEAERDAKKLMYQCLLATINRHSDTFPGLSRHLSVDSPNCTPTLNRDKHRVFLPSYNIDKRSYHYDSFILNHKNEIPLLPADNSPGYSTLQLMRLIRFPLYPTHADFYWSKPEYINGIGWSVSVAFSAQQGVFFGMTIELHDLMSNSHPQLDDSIQVWIDQNNHLLPFSYTSKKIRTLLEHVTLHDGWQQIPGFLILRTPLHGPRWSQVILYPYDNLFSRILKTILQQIPFTLTELVLMTSAFLLVTSSLTGQTVMAFCRCHQ
;
A
#
# COMPACT_ATOMS: atom_id res chain seq x y z
N MET A 1 44.00 -32.81 -14.04
CA MET A 1 44.87 -32.27 -15.11
C MET A 1 45.89 -31.35 -14.43
N ASN A 2 47.15 -31.79 -14.32
CA ASN A 2 48.14 -31.22 -13.41
C ASN A 2 48.54 -29.78 -13.77
N LEU A 3 48.56 -28.89 -12.77
CA LEU A 3 49.05 -27.50 -12.86
C LEU A 3 50.48 -27.42 -13.44
N LEU A 4 51.29 -28.46 -13.20
CA LEU A 4 52.63 -28.65 -13.78
C LEU A 4 52.63 -28.86 -15.30
N ASN A 5 51.60 -29.52 -15.85
CA ASN A 5 51.50 -29.78 -17.28
C ASN A 5 51.06 -28.54 -18.06
N LEU A 6 50.23 -27.70 -17.45
CA LEU A 6 49.83 -26.38 -17.99
C LEU A 6 51.06 -25.45 -18.11
N LYS A 7 51.95 -25.47 -17.11
CA LYS A 7 53.17 -24.65 -17.08
C LYS A 7 54.15 -25.00 -18.21
N ASN A 8 54.34 -26.29 -18.49
CA ASN A 8 55.26 -26.76 -19.53
C ASN A 8 54.72 -26.56 -20.96
N THR A 9 53.40 -26.63 -21.18
CA THR A 9 52.78 -26.37 -22.50
C THR A 9 52.69 -24.89 -22.85
N LEU A 10 52.62 -24.00 -21.84
CA LEU A 10 52.73 -22.54 -22.01
C LEU A 10 54.16 -22.06 -22.31
N GLN A 11 55.18 -22.89 -22.10
CA GLN A 11 56.59 -22.51 -22.29
C GLN A 11 57.16 -22.79 -23.69
N THR A 12 56.49 -23.59 -24.53
CA THR A 12 57.12 -24.14 -25.76
C THR A 12 56.78 -23.41 -27.07
N SER A 13 55.84 -22.45 -27.07
CA SER A 13 55.51 -21.69 -28.28
C SER A 13 54.96 -20.29 -27.96
N LEU A 14 55.46 -19.26 -28.65
CA LEU A 14 54.94 -17.88 -28.56
C LEU A 14 53.45 -17.84 -28.91
N VAL A 15 53.03 -18.68 -29.85
CA VAL A 15 51.64 -18.77 -30.37
C VAL A 15 50.69 -19.30 -29.30
N THR A 16 51.08 -20.32 -28.52
CA THR A 16 50.25 -20.85 -27.43
C THR A 16 50.12 -19.86 -26.27
N ARG A 17 51.17 -19.08 -25.99
CA ARG A 17 51.12 -17.99 -24.99
C ARG A 17 50.17 -16.87 -25.41
N LEU A 18 50.25 -16.45 -26.68
CA LEU A 18 49.39 -15.38 -27.22
C LEU A 18 47.92 -15.81 -27.25
N THR A 19 47.62 -17.01 -27.76
CA THR A 19 46.25 -17.55 -27.83
C THR A 19 45.64 -17.74 -26.44
N PHE A 20 46.41 -18.19 -25.46
CA PHE A 20 45.95 -18.29 -24.07
C PHE A 20 45.62 -16.91 -23.48
N LEU A 21 46.51 -15.91 -23.65
CA LEU A 21 46.27 -14.55 -23.19
C LEU A 21 45.03 -13.93 -23.84
N PHE A 22 44.87 -14.08 -25.16
CA PHE A 22 43.69 -13.58 -25.87
C PHE A 22 42.40 -14.28 -25.40
N SER A 23 42.41 -15.61 -25.25
CA SER A 23 41.26 -16.35 -24.71
C SER A 23 40.90 -15.88 -23.29
N LEU A 24 41.89 -15.68 -22.42
CA LEU A 24 41.67 -15.16 -21.08
C LEU A 24 41.06 -13.75 -21.12
N THR A 25 41.56 -12.86 -21.98
CA THR A 25 41.00 -11.51 -22.12
C THR A 25 39.55 -11.53 -22.60
N ILE A 26 39.21 -12.40 -23.57
CA ILE A 26 37.84 -12.58 -24.08
C ILE A 26 36.92 -13.05 -22.95
N ILE A 27 37.35 -14.04 -22.15
CA ILE A 27 36.58 -14.53 -21.00
C ILE A 27 36.38 -13.42 -19.96
N THR A 28 37.41 -12.63 -19.65
CA THR A 28 37.28 -11.53 -18.70
C THR A 28 36.35 -10.42 -19.19
N ILE A 29 36.41 -10.05 -20.48
CA ILE A 29 35.51 -9.06 -21.09
C ILE A 29 34.07 -9.58 -21.09
N TRP A 30 33.88 -10.86 -21.42
CA TRP A 30 32.56 -11.49 -21.38
C TRP A 30 31.98 -11.51 -19.96
N MET A 31 32.77 -11.88 -18.95
CA MET A 31 32.34 -11.82 -17.55
C MET A 31 31.94 -10.40 -17.14
N LEU A 32 32.76 -9.39 -17.48
CA LEU A 32 32.44 -7.99 -17.20
C LEU A 32 31.14 -7.54 -17.88
N SER A 33 30.91 -7.98 -19.12
CA SER A 33 29.69 -7.68 -19.87
C SER A 33 28.46 -8.28 -19.21
N VAL A 34 28.51 -9.56 -18.82
CA VAL A 34 27.42 -10.24 -18.12
C VAL A 34 27.12 -9.58 -16.78
N PHE A 35 28.15 -9.23 -16.00
CA PHE A 35 27.96 -8.50 -14.74
C PHE A 35 27.36 -7.10 -14.95
N SER A 36 27.80 -6.38 -15.98
CA SER A 36 27.28 -5.05 -16.29
C SER A 36 25.81 -5.12 -16.72
N ALA A 37 25.45 -6.07 -17.59
CA ALA A 37 24.08 -6.29 -18.02
C ALA A 37 23.17 -6.71 -16.85
N ALA A 38 23.67 -7.60 -15.98
CA ALA A 38 22.96 -7.99 -14.76
C ALA A 38 22.72 -6.80 -13.83
N TYR A 39 23.73 -5.95 -13.62
CA TYR A 39 23.61 -4.75 -12.80
C TYR A 39 22.61 -3.74 -13.38
N ILE A 40 22.68 -3.45 -14.68
CA ILE A 40 21.73 -2.55 -15.35
C ILE A 40 20.31 -3.11 -15.26
N SER A 41 20.13 -4.40 -15.54
CA SER A 41 18.82 -5.06 -15.42
C SER A 41 18.27 -4.99 -14.00
N MET A 42 19.13 -5.15 -12.99
CA MET A 42 18.75 -5.01 -11.58
C MET A 42 18.25 -3.60 -11.28
N VAL A 43 19.00 -2.56 -11.68
CA VAL A 43 18.62 -1.16 -11.45
C VAL A 43 17.31 -0.82 -12.15
N GLN A 44 17.16 -1.23 -13.42
CA GLN A 44 15.95 -1.00 -14.20
C GLN A 44 14.73 -1.70 -13.60
N LYS A 45 14.84 -2.98 -13.25
CA LYS A 45 13.73 -3.74 -12.64
C LYS A 45 13.33 -3.17 -11.30
N ARG A 46 14.30 -2.78 -10.48
CA ARG A 46 14.04 -2.13 -9.22
C ARG A 46 13.25 -0.84 -9.43
N GLN A 47 13.62 -0.02 -10.41
CA GLN A 47 12.92 1.21 -10.73
C GLN A 47 11.49 0.94 -11.20
N HIS A 48 11.29 -0.01 -12.11
CA HIS A 48 9.95 -0.41 -12.54
C HIS A 48 9.06 -0.87 -11.38
N ILE A 49 9.60 -1.67 -10.45
CA ILE A 49 8.84 -2.12 -9.28
C ILE A 49 8.47 -0.93 -8.37
N ILE A 50 9.40 0.01 -8.17
CA ILE A 50 9.14 1.25 -7.41
C ILE A 50 8.01 2.05 -8.08
N ASP A 51 8.09 2.22 -9.40
CA ASP A 51 7.10 2.99 -10.15
C ASP A 51 5.73 2.31 -10.10
N ASP A 52 5.65 1.01 -10.38
CA ASP A 52 4.41 0.23 -10.34
C ASP A 52 3.76 0.26 -8.94
N LEU A 53 4.54 0.00 -7.89
CA LEU A 53 4.06 0.05 -6.50
C LEU A 53 3.58 1.45 -6.13
N SER A 54 4.27 2.49 -6.61
CA SER A 54 3.88 3.88 -6.34
C SER A 54 2.57 4.24 -7.03
N ILE A 55 2.34 3.76 -8.26
CA ILE A 55 1.11 3.99 -9.03
C ILE A 55 -0.06 3.30 -8.35
N ILE A 56 0.08 2.00 -8.04
CA ILE A 56 -0.96 1.22 -7.37
C ILE A 56 -1.29 1.81 -5.99
N SER A 57 -0.26 2.17 -5.21
CA SER A 57 -0.45 2.82 -3.91
C SER A 57 -1.19 4.13 -4.04
N ARG A 58 -0.80 4.99 -4.99
CA ARG A 58 -1.46 6.28 -5.22
C ARG A 58 -2.93 6.10 -5.58
N MET A 59 -3.26 5.17 -6.47
CA MET A 59 -4.65 4.89 -6.85
C MET A 59 -5.48 4.43 -5.64
N ASN A 60 -4.96 3.48 -4.85
CA ASN A 60 -5.67 3.00 -3.67
C ASN A 60 -5.87 4.11 -2.62
N ILE A 61 -4.87 4.97 -2.42
CA ILE A 61 -4.93 6.05 -1.43
C ILE A 61 -5.90 7.14 -1.83
N VAL A 62 -5.98 7.47 -3.12
CA VAL A 62 -6.99 8.41 -3.63
C VAL A 62 -8.39 7.89 -3.28
N LEU A 63 -8.66 6.60 -3.49
CA LEU A 63 -9.95 5.99 -3.16
C LEU A 63 -10.24 6.00 -1.65
N ILE A 64 -9.25 5.64 -0.83
CA ILE A 64 -9.37 5.65 0.64
C ILE A 64 -9.64 7.07 1.15
N ASN A 65 -8.83 8.03 0.73
CA ASN A 65 -8.96 9.43 1.14
C ASN A 65 -10.30 10.01 0.69
N GLN A 66 -10.75 9.68 -0.53
CA GLN A 66 -12.07 10.08 -1.01
C GLN A 66 -13.18 9.58 -0.08
N ARG A 67 -13.13 8.32 0.38
CA ARG A 67 -14.14 7.80 1.33
C ARG A 67 -14.10 8.51 2.69
N PHE A 68 -12.90 8.83 3.18
CA PHE A 68 -12.76 9.58 4.43
C PHE A 68 -13.28 11.02 4.31
N GLU A 69 -12.98 11.70 3.20
CA GLU A 69 -13.48 13.05 2.92
C GLU A 69 -15.00 13.08 2.69
N GLU A 70 -15.56 12.06 2.04
CA GLU A 70 -17.01 11.89 1.89
C GLU A 70 -17.69 11.73 3.25
N ALA A 71 -17.17 10.87 4.12
CA ALA A 71 -17.72 10.68 5.46
C ALA A 71 -17.63 11.96 6.32
N GLU A 72 -16.52 12.71 6.22
CA GLU A 72 -16.37 14.03 6.84
C GLU A 72 -17.41 15.04 6.30
N ARG A 73 -17.59 15.09 4.98
CA ARG A 73 -18.58 15.95 4.33
C ARG A 73 -20.00 15.60 4.76
N ASP A 74 -20.32 14.32 4.83
CA ASP A 74 -21.65 13.84 5.20
C ASP A 74 -21.96 14.06 6.68
N ALA A 75 -20.96 13.95 7.57
CA ALA A 75 -21.09 14.35 8.96
C ALA A 75 -21.44 15.85 9.11
N LYS A 76 -20.77 16.73 8.34
CA LYS A 76 -21.11 18.17 8.30
C LYS A 76 -22.49 18.42 7.71
N LYS A 77 -22.87 17.69 6.65
CA LYS A 77 -24.18 17.82 6.02
C LYS A 77 -25.31 17.43 6.98
N LEU A 78 -25.11 16.35 7.75
CA LEU A 78 -26.03 15.89 8.79
C LEU A 78 -26.25 16.98 9.85
N MET A 79 -25.17 17.63 10.29
CA MET A 79 -25.25 18.78 11.20
C MET A 79 -26.08 19.93 10.61
N TYR A 80 -25.75 20.40 9.39
CA TYR A 80 -26.46 21.53 8.77
C TYR A 80 -27.95 21.23 8.59
N GLN A 81 -28.30 20.00 8.22
CA GLN A 81 -29.69 19.60 8.07
C GLN A 81 -30.43 19.54 9.41
N CYS A 82 -29.77 19.09 10.49
CA CYS A 82 -30.35 19.20 11.82
C CYS A 82 -30.61 20.67 12.17
N LEU A 83 -29.60 21.53 12.00
CA LEU A 83 -29.73 22.96 12.30
C LEU A 83 -30.88 23.62 11.53
N LEU A 84 -30.99 23.36 10.22
CA LEU A 84 -32.08 23.86 9.38
C LEU A 84 -33.45 23.32 9.80
N ALA A 85 -33.55 22.05 10.21
CA ALA A 85 -34.79 21.49 10.74
C ALA A 85 -35.23 22.18 12.04
N THR A 86 -34.29 22.61 12.88
CA THR A 86 -34.57 23.46 14.06
C THR A 86 -35.05 24.87 13.69
N ILE A 87 -34.61 25.43 12.55
CA ILE A 87 -34.96 26.79 12.11
C ILE A 87 -36.37 26.85 11.49
N ASN A 88 -36.82 25.80 10.79
CA ASN A 88 -38.16 25.74 10.17
C ASN A 88 -39.34 25.55 11.14
N ARG A 89 -39.18 26.01 12.38
CA ARG A 89 -40.14 25.87 13.48
C ARG A 89 -41.34 26.82 13.39
N HIS A 90 -41.70 27.34 12.21
CA HIS A 90 -42.84 28.22 12.00
C HIS A 90 -43.41 28.05 10.58
N SER A 91 -44.27 27.04 10.39
CA SER A 91 -45.34 27.01 9.37
C SER A 91 -45.94 25.60 9.33
N ASP A 92 -46.83 25.30 10.29
CA ASP A 92 -47.71 24.12 10.24
C ASP A 92 -48.73 24.30 9.10
N THR A 93 -48.36 24.07 7.85
CA THR A 93 -49.32 24.02 6.73
C THR A 93 -48.78 23.32 5.47
N PHE A 94 -48.16 22.14 5.59
CA PHE A 94 -47.95 21.28 4.41
C PHE A 94 -48.23 19.81 4.73
N PRO A 95 -49.25 19.19 4.11
CA PRO A 95 -49.53 17.77 4.27
C PRO A 95 -48.65 16.99 3.28
N GLY A 96 -47.47 16.57 3.73
CA GLY A 96 -46.56 15.78 2.92
C GLY A 96 -45.37 15.25 3.73
N LEU A 97 -45.55 14.10 4.37
CA LEU A 97 -44.50 13.24 4.95
C LEU A 97 -43.46 13.89 5.91
N SER A 98 -43.73 15.05 6.51
CA SER A 98 -42.91 15.62 7.58
C SER A 98 -43.26 14.95 8.92
N ARG A 99 -42.56 13.86 9.28
CA ARG A 99 -42.64 13.31 10.64
C ARG A 99 -41.82 14.20 11.59
N HIS A 100 -42.52 14.84 12.50
CA HIS A 100 -42.04 15.89 13.39
C HIS A 100 -40.86 15.47 14.30
N LEU A 101 -39.79 16.27 14.26
CA LEU A 101 -38.79 16.40 15.31
C LEU A 101 -39.34 17.37 16.38
N SER A 102 -39.96 16.87 17.45
CA SER A 102 -40.17 17.70 18.65
C SER A 102 -38.86 17.77 19.42
N VAL A 103 -38.01 18.73 19.04
CA VAL A 103 -36.81 19.12 19.79
C VAL A 103 -37.24 20.27 20.69
N ASP A 104 -37.58 20.05 21.96
CA ASP A 104 -38.07 21.11 22.87
C ASP A 104 -37.02 22.18 23.25
N SER A 105 -35.95 22.33 22.48
CA SER A 105 -34.90 23.31 22.66
C SER A 105 -34.48 23.92 21.31
N PRO A 106 -34.08 25.20 21.24
CA PRO A 106 -33.48 25.79 20.04
C PRO A 106 -32.12 25.17 19.66
N ASN A 107 -31.58 24.30 20.51
CA ASN A 107 -30.41 23.48 20.22
C ASN A 107 -30.87 22.11 19.70
N CYS A 108 -30.19 21.60 18.67
CA CYS A 108 -30.28 20.22 18.15
C CYS A 108 -29.85 19.17 19.20
N THR A 109 -30.41 19.23 20.40
CA THR A 109 -30.23 18.27 21.49
C THR A 109 -31.49 17.42 21.57
N PRO A 110 -31.44 16.11 21.25
CA PRO A 110 -32.59 15.24 21.44
C PRO A 110 -33.03 15.28 22.91
N THR A 111 -34.29 15.65 23.16
CA THR A 111 -34.85 15.67 24.51
C THR A 111 -35.28 14.26 24.92
N LEU A 112 -34.90 13.89 26.14
CA LEU A 112 -35.05 12.58 26.74
C LEU A 112 -36.52 12.34 27.16
N ASN A 113 -37.39 12.01 26.20
CA ASN A 113 -38.76 11.59 26.52
C ASN A 113 -38.93 10.10 26.21
N ARG A 114 -38.94 9.27 27.26
CA ARG A 114 -38.93 7.79 27.24
C ARG A 114 -40.05 7.17 26.39
N ASP A 115 -41.15 7.91 26.18
CA ASP A 115 -42.34 7.41 25.47
C ASP A 115 -42.43 7.83 23.99
N LYS A 116 -41.45 8.61 23.48
CA LYS A 116 -41.45 9.15 22.10
C LYS A 116 -40.23 8.74 21.28
N HIS A 117 -39.65 7.57 21.52
CA HIS A 117 -38.53 7.04 20.74
C HIS A 117 -38.98 6.51 19.37
N ARG A 118 -39.48 7.41 18.52
CA ARG A 118 -39.60 7.25 17.06
C ARG A 118 -39.30 8.58 16.38
N VAL A 119 -38.17 9.19 16.73
CA VAL A 119 -37.65 10.29 15.92
C VAL A 119 -36.79 9.65 14.84
N PHE A 120 -37.45 9.38 13.72
CA PHE A 120 -36.87 8.86 12.50
C PHE A 120 -35.75 9.81 12.06
N LEU A 121 -34.49 9.37 12.15
CA LEU A 121 -33.58 9.61 11.04
C LEU A 121 -34.28 8.90 9.87
N PRO A 122 -34.88 9.60 8.89
CA PRO A 122 -35.18 8.91 7.63
C PRO A 122 -33.88 8.24 7.23
N SER A 123 -33.94 6.97 6.86
CA SER A 123 -32.78 6.24 6.36
C SER A 123 -32.05 7.17 5.41
N TYR A 124 -30.93 7.74 5.88
CA TYR A 124 -30.18 8.73 5.14
C TYR A 124 -29.38 7.90 4.14
N ASN A 125 -30.11 7.32 3.19
CA ASN A 125 -29.57 6.82 1.95
C ASN A 125 -29.13 8.06 1.19
N ILE A 126 -27.94 8.56 1.52
CA ILE A 126 -27.13 9.35 0.62
C ILE A 126 -26.83 8.41 -0.54
N ASP A 127 -27.78 8.33 -1.48
CA ASP A 127 -27.83 7.32 -2.54
C ASP A 127 -27.60 5.88 -2.06
N LYS A 128 -28.59 5.02 -2.29
CA LYS A 128 -28.50 3.55 -2.18
C LYS A 128 -27.39 2.92 -3.04
N ARG A 129 -26.58 3.74 -3.71
CA ARG A 129 -25.41 3.40 -4.54
C ARG A 129 -24.07 3.74 -3.88
N SER A 130 -24.03 4.40 -2.72
CA SER A 130 -22.79 4.97 -2.18
C SER A 130 -22.51 4.51 -0.75
N TYR A 131 -22.10 3.24 -0.60
CA TYR A 131 -21.40 2.67 0.55
C TYR A 131 -22.15 2.67 1.90
N HIS A 132 -22.01 1.58 2.66
CA HIS A 132 -22.74 1.30 3.89
C HIS A 132 -22.25 2.17 5.07
N TYR A 133 -22.71 3.42 5.15
CA TYR A 133 -22.42 4.31 6.27
C TYR A 133 -23.58 4.34 7.28
N ASP A 134 -23.27 4.11 8.56
CA ASP A 134 -24.23 4.32 9.65
C ASP A 134 -24.10 5.71 10.26
N SER A 135 -25.09 6.57 10.02
CA SER A 135 -25.19 7.90 10.60
C SER A 135 -25.57 7.85 12.09
N PHE A 136 -25.00 8.76 12.89
CA PHE A 136 -25.35 8.88 14.32
C PHE A 136 -25.29 10.34 14.81
N ILE A 137 -26.03 10.61 15.88
CA ILE A 137 -25.95 11.87 16.64
C ILE A 137 -25.68 11.52 18.10
N LEU A 138 -24.59 12.01 18.67
CA LEU A 138 -24.16 11.73 20.05
C LEU A 138 -24.17 13.02 20.88
N ASN A 139 -24.75 12.97 22.07
CA ASN A 139 -24.68 14.05 23.05
C ASN A 139 -24.05 13.52 24.35
N HIS A 140 -22.83 13.96 24.70
CA HIS A 140 -22.15 13.47 25.90
C HIS A 140 -22.82 13.89 27.22
N LYS A 141 -23.73 14.88 27.21
CA LYS A 141 -24.49 15.29 28.40
C LYS A 141 -25.78 14.48 28.61
N ASN A 142 -26.41 14.01 27.52
CA ASN A 142 -27.75 13.39 27.53
C ASN A 142 -27.83 12.05 26.78
N GLU A 143 -26.70 11.34 26.64
CA GLU A 143 -26.46 9.91 26.36
C GLU A 143 -27.35 9.11 25.37
N ILE A 144 -28.04 9.71 24.40
CA ILE A 144 -28.76 8.94 23.36
C ILE A 144 -28.07 9.09 22.00
N PRO A 145 -27.36 8.06 21.50
CA PRO A 145 -27.03 7.93 20.10
C PRO A 145 -28.28 7.55 19.32
N LEU A 146 -28.67 8.41 18.39
CA LEU A 146 -29.73 8.08 17.44
C LEU A 146 -29.12 7.23 16.33
N LEU A 147 -29.48 5.96 16.29
CA LEU A 147 -29.05 4.98 15.28
C LEU A 147 -30.19 4.69 14.30
N PRO A 148 -29.91 4.37 13.03
CA PRO A 148 -30.93 3.95 12.07
C PRO A 148 -31.65 2.68 12.55
N ALA A 149 -32.97 2.66 12.36
CA ALA A 149 -33.88 1.64 12.91
C ALA A 149 -33.78 0.25 12.26
N ASP A 150 -33.06 0.14 11.14
CA ASP A 150 -33.02 -1.08 10.31
C ASP A 150 -31.97 -2.11 10.78
N ASN A 151 -31.21 -1.80 11.84
CA ASN A 151 -30.13 -2.66 12.31
C ASN A 151 -30.57 -3.61 13.43
N SER A 152 -29.94 -4.78 13.51
CA SER A 152 -30.27 -5.79 14.53
C SER A 152 -30.17 -5.23 15.96
N PRO A 153 -31.03 -5.66 16.90
CA PRO A 153 -31.04 -5.10 18.27
C PRO A 153 -29.71 -5.25 19.03
N GLY A 154 -28.93 -6.29 18.72
CA GLY A 154 -27.57 -6.46 19.27
C GLY A 154 -26.57 -5.44 18.72
N TYR A 155 -26.69 -5.06 17.46
CA TYR A 155 -25.83 -4.07 16.82
C TYR A 155 -25.99 -2.69 17.45
N SER A 156 -27.22 -2.24 17.64
CA SER A 156 -27.50 -0.90 18.19
C SER A 156 -26.94 -0.72 19.60
N THR A 157 -26.94 -1.80 20.40
CA THR A 157 -26.38 -1.80 21.75
C THR A 157 -24.85 -1.73 21.74
N LEU A 158 -24.19 -2.49 20.86
CA LEU A 158 -22.73 -2.46 20.71
C LEU A 158 -22.24 -1.11 20.19
N GLN A 159 -22.95 -0.55 19.22
CA GLN A 159 -22.64 0.74 18.63
C GLN A 159 -22.80 1.88 19.64
N LEU A 160 -23.85 1.85 20.47
CA LEU A 160 -24.03 2.77 21.60
C LEU A 160 -22.86 2.71 22.58
N MET A 161 -22.48 1.50 23.03
CA MET A 161 -21.37 1.32 23.97
C MET A 161 -20.04 1.87 23.44
N ARG A 162 -19.83 1.80 22.12
CA ARG A 162 -18.67 2.42 21.45
C ARG A 162 -18.75 3.94 21.44
N LEU A 163 -19.88 4.49 20.99
CA LEU A 163 -20.05 5.94 20.84
C LEU A 163 -19.96 6.66 22.19
N ILE A 164 -20.22 6.00 23.33
CA ILE A 164 -19.94 6.58 24.65
C ILE A 164 -18.44 6.90 24.85
N ARG A 165 -17.54 6.13 24.23
CA ARG A 165 -16.08 6.31 24.31
C ARG A 165 -15.52 7.18 23.19
N PHE A 166 -16.38 7.92 22.49
CA PHE A 166 -15.99 8.76 21.39
C PHE A 166 -15.00 9.86 21.85
N PRO A 167 -13.97 10.18 21.05
CA PRO A 167 -12.92 11.11 21.46
C PRO A 167 -13.47 12.52 21.72
N LEU A 168 -12.92 13.15 22.76
CA LEU A 168 -13.30 14.50 23.20
C LEU A 168 -12.55 15.63 22.46
N TYR A 169 -11.50 15.29 21.70
CA TYR A 169 -10.65 16.25 20.99
C TYR A 169 -10.64 15.96 19.49
N PRO A 170 -10.64 17.00 18.64
CA PRO A 170 -10.63 16.81 17.20
C PRO A 170 -9.28 16.26 16.75
N THR A 171 -9.32 15.31 15.82
CA THR A 171 -8.15 14.69 15.22
C THR A 171 -7.68 15.48 13.99
N HIS A 172 -8.60 16.01 13.18
CA HIS A 172 -8.28 16.67 11.91
C HIS A 172 -9.37 17.68 11.52
N ALA A 173 -9.01 18.94 11.24
CA ALA A 173 -9.91 19.97 10.70
C ALA A 173 -11.31 20.03 11.39
N ASP A 174 -11.30 20.02 12.73
CA ASP A 174 -12.49 20.01 13.61
C ASP A 174 -13.37 18.74 13.55
N PHE A 175 -12.88 17.70 12.88
CA PHE A 175 -13.43 16.35 12.91
C PHE A 175 -12.79 15.50 13.98
N TYR A 176 -13.64 14.69 14.59
CA TYR A 176 -13.33 13.77 15.68
C TYR A 176 -13.34 12.37 15.10
N TRP A 177 -12.20 11.71 15.12
CA TRP A 177 -12.03 10.35 14.59
C TRP A 177 -11.82 9.36 15.72
N SER A 178 -12.73 8.41 15.85
CA SER A 178 -12.63 7.32 16.83
C SER A 178 -11.49 6.34 16.49
N LYS A 179 -11.15 5.48 17.44
CA LYS A 179 -10.21 4.37 17.19
C LYS A 179 -10.90 3.28 16.36
N PRO A 180 -10.17 2.52 15.53
CA PRO A 180 -10.73 1.38 14.83
C PRO A 180 -11.20 0.31 15.82
N GLU A 181 -12.42 -0.17 15.64
CA GLU A 181 -12.99 -1.22 16.48
C GLU A 181 -13.65 -2.31 15.62
N TYR A 182 -13.55 -3.56 16.08
CA TYR A 182 -14.13 -4.71 15.41
C TYR A 182 -15.55 -4.96 15.92
N ILE A 183 -16.52 -4.94 15.01
CA ILE A 183 -17.93 -5.25 15.30
C ILE A 183 -18.26 -6.62 14.73
N ASN A 184 -18.74 -7.52 15.59
CA ASN A 184 -19.15 -8.86 15.16
C ASN A 184 -20.28 -8.77 14.11
N GLY A 185 -20.10 -9.42 12.96
CA GLY A 185 -21.04 -9.40 11.83
C GLY A 185 -20.83 -8.28 10.80
N ILE A 186 -20.01 -7.26 11.09
CA ILE A 186 -19.69 -6.15 10.15
C ILE A 186 -18.19 -6.03 9.88
N GLY A 187 -17.36 -6.35 10.87
CA GLY A 187 -15.91 -6.25 10.78
C GLY A 187 -15.36 -4.95 11.37
N TRP A 188 -14.18 -4.56 10.91
CA TRP A 188 -13.52 -3.35 11.38
C TRP A 188 -14.25 -2.10 10.91
N SER A 189 -14.48 -1.16 11.81
CA SER A 189 -15.11 0.11 11.50
C SER A 189 -14.50 1.26 12.29
N VAL A 190 -14.67 2.48 11.78
CA VAL A 190 -14.25 3.72 12.41
C VAL A 190 -15.37 4.75 12.28
N SER A 191 -15.65 5.48 13.34
CA SER A 191 -16.56 6.62 13.31
C SER A 191 -15.82 7.93 13.18
N VAL A 192 -16.37 8.83 12.37
CA VAL A 192 -15.99 10.24 12.25
C VAL A 192 -17.17 11.12 12.64
N ALA A 193 -16.93 12.23 13.32
CA ALA A 193 -17.99 13.18 13.65
C ALA A 193 -17.50 14.63 13.61
N PHE A 194 -18.45 15.54 13.41
CA PHE A 194 -18.27 16.98 13.52
C PHE A 194 -19.08 17.52 14.70
N SER A 195 -18.53 18.50 15.41
CA SER A 195 -19.20 19.14 16.56
C SER A 195 -19.54 20.59 16.26
N ALA A 196 -20.83 20.92 16.29
CA ALA A 196 -21.35 22.26 16.04
C ALA A 196 -21.54 23.09 17.32
N GLN A 197 -21.79 22.40 18.43
CA GLN A 197 -22.11 22.93 19.74
C GLN A 197 -21.41 22.08 20.80
N GLN A 198 -21.01 22.69 21.92
CA GLN A 198 -20.30 22.01 23.00
C GLN A 198 -21.05 20.76 23.47
N GLY A 199 -20.53 19.59 23.08
CA GLY A 199 -20.98 18.28 23.55
C GLY A 199 -21.96 17.52 22.64
N VAL A 200 -22.32 18.07 21.47
CA VAL A 200 -23.12 17.35 20.44
C VAL A 200 -22.27 17.06 19.21
N PHE A 201 -22.30 15.81 18.77
CA PHE A 201 -21.51 15.26 17.68
C PHE A 201 -22.44 14.66 16.62
N PHE A 202 -22.22 15.03 15.36
CA PHE A 202 -22.93 14.51 14.19
C PHE A 202 -21.94 13.71 13.38
N GLY A 203 -22.18 12.42 13.20
CA GLY A 203 -21.16 11.54 12.65
C GLY A 203 -21.65 10.43 11.77
N MET A 204 -20.67 9.83 11.09
CA MET A 204 -20.82 8.69 10.19
C MET A 204 -19.89 7.57 10.67
N THR A 205 -20.34 6.33 10.53
CA THR A 205 -19.51 5.15 10.73
C THR A 205 -19.12 4.58 9.39
N ILE A 206 -17.81 4.37 9.22
CA ILE A 206 -17.18 3.85 8.02
C ILE A 206 -16.76 2.41 8.29
N GLU A 207 -17.16 1.51 7.41
CA GLU A 207 -16.68 0.13 7.39
C GLU A 207 -15.30 0.08 6.70
N LEU A 208 -14.30 -0.45 7.40
CA LEU A 208 -12.91 -0.50 6.91
C LEU A 208 -12.63 -1.74 6.06
N HIS A 209 -13.44 -2.80 6.19
CA HIS A 209 -13.17 -4.06 5.48
C HIS A 209 -13.20 -3.91 3.96
N ASP A 210 -14.11 -3.10 3.43
CA ASP A 210 -14.19 -2.76 2.01
C ASP A 210 -12.99 -1.97 1.51
N LEU A 211 -12.37 -1.15 2.37
CA LEU A 211 -11.17 -0.40 2.03
C LEU A 211 -9.92 -1.30 2.01
N MET A 212 -9.95 -2.40 2.76
CA MET A 212 -8.88 -3.39 2.82
C MET A 212 -8.99 -4.45 1.72
N SER A 213 -10.20 -4.87 1.34
CA SER A 213 -10.42 -5.93 0.34
C SER A 213 -10.38 -5.43 -1.10
N ASN A 214 -10.80 -4.18 -1.36
CA ASN A 214 -10.83 -3.59 -2.69
C ASN A 214 -9.51 -2.91 -3.10
N SER A 215 -8.46 -3.00 -2.29
CA SER A 215 -7.13 -2.60 -2.73
C SER A 215 -6.72 -3.53 -3.88
N HIS A 216 -6.43 -2.95 -5.05
CA HIS A 216 -5.97 -3.64 -6.26
C HIS A 216 -4.97 -4.77 -5.96
N PRO A 217 -4.93 -5.85 -6.78
CA PRO A 217 -4.15 -7.04 -6.48
C PRO A 217 -2.76 -6.66 -5.99
N GLN A 218 -2.49 -6.98 -4.73
CA GLN A 218 -1.20 -6.79 -4.13
C GLN A 218 -0.20 -7.49 -5.05
N LEU A 219 0.94 -6.86 -5.35
CA LEU A 219 2.05 -7.66 -5.85
C LEU A 219 2.24 -8.77 -4.80
N ASP A 220 2.19 -10.04 -5.22
CA ASP A 220 2.17 -11.26 -4.38
C ASP A 220 3.22 -11.30 -3.26
N ASP A 221 4.20 -10.41 -3.32
CA ASP A 221 5.38 -10.32 -2.49
C ASP A 221 5.42 -9.09 -1.56
N SER A 222 4.41 -8.22 -1.60
CA SER A 222 4.35 -6.96 -0.82
C SER A 222 3.47 -7.09 0.43
N ILE A 223 3.90 -6.48 1.54
CA ILE A 223 3.16 -6.49 2.81
C ILE A 223 2.58 -5.10 3.01
N GLN A 224 1.26 -4.99 3.08
CA GLN A 224 0.57 -3.72 3.32
C GLN A 224 0.07 -3.65 4.75
N VAL A 225 0.43 -2.60 5.46
CA VAL A 225 -0.01 -2.33 6.83
C VAL A 225 -0.35 -0.86 6.99
N TRP A 226 -1.19 -0.56 7.98
CA TRP A 226 -1.56 0.80 8.32
C TRP A 226 -1.07 1.11 9.73
N ILE A 227 -0.57 2.33 9.90
CA ILE A 227 0.01 2.80 11.16
C ILE A 227 -0.64 4.11 11.60
N ASP A 228 -0.59 4.37 12.90
CA ASP A 228 -0.95 5.67 13.47
C ASP A 228 0.20 6.69 13.33
N GLN A 229 -0.04 7.91 13.79
CA GLN A 229 0.93 9.01 13.82
C GLN A 229 2.20 8.72 14.66
N ASN A 230 2.14 7.73 15.56
CA ASN A 230 3.24 7.31 16.43
C ASN A 230 3.95 6.04 15.92
N ASN A 231 3.70 5.65 14.67
CA ASN A 231 4.19 4.41 14.05
C ASN A 231 3.70 3.11 14.72
N HIS A 232 2.62 3.17 15.51
CA HIS A 232 1.99 1.95 16.01
C HIS A 232 1.10 1.36 14.94
N LEU A 233 1.17 0.03 14.82
CA LEU A 233 0.33 -0.75 13.93
C LEU A 233 -1.15 -0.61 14.33
N LEU A 234 -2.01 -0.31 13.36
CA LEU A 234 -3.45 -0.31 13.57
C LEU A 234 -3.95 -1.75 13.82
N PRO A 235 -5.00 -1.94 14.63
CA PRO A 235 -5.38 -3.26 15.13
C PRO A 235 -5.89 -4.22 14.05
N PHE A 236 -6.30 -3.69 12.89
CA PHE A 236 -6.71 -4.49 11.72
C PHE A 236 -5.56 -4.82 10.76
N SER A 237 -4.38 -4.25 10.95
CA SER A 237 -3.20 -4.56 10.15
C SER A 237 -2.52 -5.79 10.72
N TYR A 238 -2.64 -6.93 10.04
CA TYR A 238 -2.04 -8.18 10.47
C TYR A 238 -0.63 -8.33 9.90
N THR A 239 0.37 -8.48 10.76
CA THR A 239 1.75 -8.73 10.35
C THR A 239 2.53 -9.51 11.40
N SER A 240 3.71 -10.00 11.04
CA SER A 240 4.58 -10.73 11.97
C SER A 240 5.11 -9.82 13.10
N LYS A 241 5.37 -10.40 14.28
CA LYS A 241 5.95 -9.67 15.43
C LYS A 241 7.28 -8.98 15.08
N LYS A 242 8.06 -9.58 14.17
CA LYS A 242 9.34 -9.01 13.69
C LYS A 242 9.13 -7.72 12.91
N ILE A 243 8.13 -7.66 12.03
CA ILE A 243 7.82 -6.44 11.26
C ILE A 243 7.23 -5.36 12.16
N ARG A 244 6.36 -5.73 13.09
CA ARG A 244 5.79 -4.79 14.06
C ARG A 244 6.88 -4.08 14.87
N THR A 245 7.78 -4.85 15.47
CA THR A 245 8.91 -4.28 16.25
C THR A 245 9.83 -3.42 15.39
N LEU A 246 10.08 -3.81 14.14
CA LEU A 246 10.85 -3.02 13.18
C LEU A 246 10.21 -1.65 12.91
N LEU A 247 8.90 -1.61 12.66
CA LEU A 247 8.17 -0.36 12.36
C LEU A 247 8.11 0.58 13.56
N GLU A 248 7.98 0.05 14.78
CA GLU A 248 7.92 0.84 16.02
C GLU A 248 9.27 1.52 16.36
N HIS A 249 10.41 0.97 15.91
CA HIS A 249 11.76 1.49 16.23
C HIS A 249 12.39 2.33 15.11
N VAL A 250 11.77 2.39 13.93
CA VAL A 250 12.32 3.11 12.78
C VAL A 250 11.58 4.43 12.58
N THR A 251 12.34 5.49 12.31
CA THR A 251 11.79 6.78 11.86
C THR A 251 11.37 6.66 10.40
N LEU A 252 10.06 6.58 10.15
CA LEU A 252 9.48 6.52 8.81
C LEU A 252 9.21 7.94 8.28
N HIS A 253 9.67 8.25 7.08
CA HIS A 253 9.40 9.51 6.36
C HIS A 253 8.39 9.24 5.25
N ASP A 254 7.65 10.27 4.83
CA ASP A 254 6.73 10.14 3.71
C ASP A 254 7.49 9.89 2.39
N GLY A 255 7.00 8.95 1.60
CA GLY A 255 7.62 8.50 0.36
C GLY A 255 8.45 7.23 0.50
N TRP A 256 9.33 7.02 -0.48
CA TRP A 256 10.18 5.83 -0.56
C TRP A 256 11.40 5.97 0.34
N GLN A 257 11.65 4.93 1.12
CA GLN A 257 12.84 4.81 1.96
C GLN A 257 13.34 3.38 2.05
N GLN A 258 14.61 3.24 2.37
CA GLN A 258 15.26 1.95 2.54
C GLN A 258 15.50 1.69 4.02
N ILE A 259 15.13 0.50 4.47
CA ILE A 259 15.42 0.03 5.83
C ILE A 259 16.06 -1.36 5.75
N PRO A 260 16.70 -1.85 6.82
CA PRO A 260 17.29 -3.19 6.80
C PRO A 260 16.26 -4.27 6.42
N GLY A 261 16.50 -4.93 5.29
CA GLY A 261 15.66 -6.01 4.78
C GLY A 261 14.45 -5.60 3.92
N PHE A 262 14.07 -4.32 3.90
CA PHE A 262 12.88 -3.87 3.17
C PHE A 262 13.07 -2.53 2.46
N LEU A 263 12.44 -2.41 1.30
CA LEU A 263 12.10 -1.15 0.69
C LEU A 263 10.70 -0.75 1.17
N ILE A 264 10.55 0.44 1.73
CA ILE A 264 9.28 0.90 2.31
C ILE A 264 8.76 2.11 1.54
N LEU A 265 7.47 2.10 1.25
CA LEU A 265 6.70 3.28 0.85
C LEU A 265 5.74 3.63 1.99
N ARG A 266 5.92 4.82 2.58
CA ARG A 266 4.94 5.40 3.49
C ARG A 266 4.15 6.47 2.75
N THR A 267 2.83 6.42 2.88
CA THR A 267 1.97 7.46 2.33
C THR A 267 0.92 7.86 3.37
N PRO A 268 0.82 9.15 3.71
CA PRO A 268 -0.16 9.63 4.69
C PRO A 268 -1.58 9.56 4.12
N LEU A 269 -2.53 9.22 5.00
CA LEU A 269 -3.97 9.24 4.71
C LEU A 269 -4.59 10.53 5.25
N HIS A 270 -5.51 11.11 4.51
CA HIS A 270 -6.30 12.28 4.95
C HIS A 270 -7.38 11.83 5.95
N GLY A 271 -7.70 12.66 6.95
CA GLY A 271 -8.66 12.32 8.01
C GLY A 271 -8.00 11.87 9.31
N PRO A 272 -7.98 10.57 9.67
CA PRO A 272 -7.61 10.11 11.01
C PRO A 272 -6.11 10.21 11.36
N ARG A 273 -5.30 10.85 10.51
CA ARG A 273 -3.83 10.94 10.62
C ARG A 273 -3.13 9.58 10.64
N TRP A 274 -3.66 8.64 9.89
CA TRP A 274 -3.02 7.35 9.66
C TRP A 274 -2.08 7.43 8.47
N SER A 275 -1.22 6.44 8.33
CA SER A 275 -0.40 6.27 7.13
C SER A 275 -0.50 4.84 6.65
N GLN A 276 -0.58 4.66 5.33
CA GLN A 276 -0.39 3.35 4.71
C GLN A 276 1.11 3.12 4.53
N VAL A 277 1.57 1.92 4.88
CA VAL A 277 2.95 1.49 4.75
C VAL A 277 2.96 0.21 3.92
N ILE A 278 3.67 0.26 2.80
CA ILE A 278 3.92 -0.90 1.93
C ILE A 278 5.37 -1.31 2.14
N LEU A 279 5.58 -2.53 2.62
CA LEU A 279 6.90 -3.13 2.78
C LEU A 279 7.15 -4.11 1.64
N TYR A 280 8.31 -3.96 0.99
CA TYR A 280 8.75 -4.84 -0.06
C TYR A 280 10.09 -5.50 0.32
N PRO A 281 10.12 -6.83 0.55
CA PRO A 281 11.33 -7.53 0.97
C PRO A 281 12.41 -7.53 -0.10
N TYR A 282 13.67 -7.29 0.28
CA TYR A 282 14.78 -7.37 -0.67
C TYR A 282 15.00 -8.78 -1.22
N ASP A 283 14.73 -9.82 -0.43
CA ASP A 283 14.88 -11.22 -0.86
C ASP A 283 14.03 -11.53 -2.11
N ASN A 284 12.87 -10.89 -2.21
CA ASN A 284 11.95 -11.03 -3.34
C ASN A 284 12.47 -10.26 -4.58
N LEU A 285 13.11 -9.10 -4.39
CA LEU A 285 13.83 -8.41 -5.46
C LEU A 285 14.95 -9.28 -6.02
N PHE A 286 15.83 -9.76 -5.14
CA PHE A 286 17.02 -10.51 -5.55
C PHE A 286 16.65 -11.83 -6.22
N SER A 287 15.68 -12.58 -5.71
CA SER A 287 15.26 -13.86 -6.31
C SER A 287 14.68 -13.69 -7.71
N ARG A 288 13.84 -12.66 -7.92
CA ARG A 288 13.26 -12.35 -9.25
C ARG A 288 14.32 -11.92 -10.26
N ILE A 289 15.34 -11.19 -9.80
CA ILE A 289 16.49 -10.78 -10.62
C ILE A 289 17.38 -11.99 -10.94
N LEU A 290 17.72 -12.79 -9.94
CA LEU A 290 18.54 -13.99 -10.09
C LEU A 290 17.93 -14.96 -11.09
N LYS A 291 16.61 -15.17 -11.04
CA LYS A 291 15.88 -16.02 -11.99
C LYS A 291 16.06 -15.55 -13.44
N THR A 292 16.01 -14.24 -13.68
CA THR A 292 16.20 -13.69 -15.03
C THR A 292 17.64 -13.82 -15.50
N ILE A 293 18.61 -13.56 -14.62
CA ILE A 293 20.04 -13.73 -14.95
C ILE A 293 20.30 -15.22 -15.29
N LEU A 294 19.79 -16.15 -14.47
CA LEU A 294 19.95 -17.59 -14.72
C LEU A 294 19.41 -18.02 -16.09
N GLN A 295 18.33 -17.41 -16.55
CA GLN A 295 17.76 -17.67 -17.88
C GLN A 295 18.60 -17.12 -19.04
N GLN A 296 19.41 -16.09 -18.81
CA GLN A 296 20.26 -15.45 -19.83
C GLN A 296 21.66 -16.08 -19.94
N ILE A 297 22.13 -16.77 -18.90
CA ILE A 297 23.44 -17.45 -18.88
C ILE A 297 23.61 -18.44 -20.05
N PRO A 298 22.64 -19.33 -20.37
CA PRO A 298 22.82 -20.30 -21.45
C PRO A 298 23.04 -19.63 -22.83
N PHE A 299 22.32 -18.54 -23.10
CA PHE A 299 22.44 -17.81 -24.36
C PHE A 299 23.79 -17.10 -24.49
N THR A 300 24.21 -16.37 -23.46
CA THR A 300 25.50 -15.67 -23.44
C THR A 300 26.70 -16.62 -23.46
N LEU A 301 26.56 -17.81 -22.86
CA LEU A 301 27.56 -18.87 -22.93
C LEU A 301 27.69 -19.44 -24.36
N THR A 302 26.57 -19.65 -25.04
CA THR A 302 26.56 -20.15 -26.43
C THR A 302 27.29 -19.18 -27.36
N GLU A 303 27.05 -17.87 -27.19
CA GLU A 303 27.73 -16.82 -27.94
C GLU A 303 29.25 -16.80 -27.67
N LEU A 304 29.68 -16.96 -26.41
CA LEU A 304 31.10 -17.05 -26.05
C LEU A 304 31.77 -18.26 -26.71
N VAL A 305 31.12 -19.43 -26.71
CA VAL A 305 31.63 -20.64 -27.36
C VAL A 305 31.76 -20.44 -28.87
N LEU A 306 30.80 -19.77 -29.50
CA LEU A 306 30.84 -19.43 -30.92
C LEU A 306 31.98 -18.47 -31.25
N MET A 307 32.18 -17.43 -30.45
CA MET A 307 33.26 -16.46 -30.65
C MET A 307 34.64 -17.05 -30.42
N THR A 308 34.80 -17.88 -29.38
CA THR A 308 36.07 -18.56 -29.09
C THR A 308 36.40 -19.63 -30.13
N SER A 309 35.41 -20.39 -30.62
CA SER A 309 35.63 -21.37 -31.70
C SER A 309 35.94 -20.70 -33.03
N ALA A 310 35.25 -19.61 -33.40
CA ALA A 310 35.58 -18.82 -34.59
C ALA A 310 37.00 -18.23 -34.52
N PHE A 311 37.41 -17.72 -33.35
CA PHE A 311 38.77 -17.22 -33.14
C PHE A 311 39.82 -18.32 -33.25
N LEU A 312 39.56 -19.51 -32.70
CA LEU A 312 40.45 -20.68 -32.84
C LEU A 312 40.55 -21.13 -34.31
N LEU A 313 39.45 -21.12 -35.06
CA LEU A 313 39.47 -21.43 -36.49
C LEU A 313 40.30 -20.43 -37.29
N VAL A 314 40.13 -19.12 -37.06
CA VAL A 314 40.89 -18.06 -37.73
C VAL A 314 42.38 -18.12 -37.39
N THR A 315 42.72 -18.33 -36.13
CA THR A 315 44.12 -18.48 -35.72
C THR A 315 44.75 -19.74 -36.31
N SER A 316 44.00 -20.86 -36.37
CA SER A 316 44.47 -22.10 -37.01
C SER A 316 44.67 -21.95 -38.53
N SER A 317 43.78 -21.24 -39.22
CA SER A 317 43.88 -21.01 -40.67
C SER A 317 45.01 -20.05 -41.03
N LEU A 318 45.24 -19.01 -40.22
CA LEU A 318 46.40 -18.12 -40.34
C LEU A 318 47.72 -18.88 -40.11
N THR A 319 47.79 -19.75 -39.10
CA THR A 319 48.98 -20.59 -38.90
C THR A 319 49.17 -21.61 -40.04
N GLY A 320 48.09 -22.20 -40.56
CA GLY A 320 48.13 -23.13 -41.69
C GLY A 320 48.57 -22.47 -43.01
N GLN A 321 48.18 -21.23 -43.25
CA GLN A 321 48.65 -20.44 -44.39
C GLN A 321 50.12 -20.02 -44.23
N THR A 322 50.59 -19.68 -43.02
CA THR A 322 52.02 -19.40 -42.81
C THR A 322 52.90 -20.64 -42.98
N VAL A 323 52.44 -21.82 -42.58
CA VAL A 323 53.18 -23.08 -42.81
C VAL A 323 53.19 -23.46 -44.29
N MET A 324 52.09 -23.29 -45.01
CA MET A 324 52.08 -23.49 -46.47
C MET A 324 52.92 -22.45 -47.23
N ALA A 325 52.96 -21.19 -46.78
CA ALA A 325 53.84 -20.19 -47.37
C ALA A 325 55.32 -20.50 -47.11
N PHE A 326 55.68 -21.04 -45.93
CA PHE A 326 57.05 -21.45 -45.62
C PHE A 326 57.50 -22.67 -46.43
N CYS A 327 56.62 -23.64 -46.68
CA CYS A 327 56.94 -24.79 -47.55
C CYS A 327 57.07 -24.42 -49.03
N ARG A 328 56.48 -23.32 -49.50
CA ARG A 328 56.54 -22.88 -50.90
C ARG A 328 57.79 -22.07 -51.26
N CYS A 329 58.54 -21.60 -50.26
CA CYS A 329 59.83 -20.92 -50.46
C CYS A 329 61.04 -21.87 -50.41
N HIS A 330 60.83 -23.18 -50.25
CA HIS A 330 61.90 -24.18 -50.14
C HIS A 330 61.87 -25.27 -51.23
N GLN A 331 61.04 -25.09 -52.26
CA GLN A 331 61.11 -25.76 -53.57
C GLN A 331 61.52 -24.74 -54.61
#